data_AF-K9RFR3-F1
#
_entry.id   AF-K9RFR3-F1
#
_cell.length_a   1.000
_cell.length_b   1.000
_cell.length_c   1.000
_cell.angle_alpha   90.00
_cell.angle_beta   90.00
_cell.angle_gamma   90.00
#
_symmetry.space_group_name_H-M   'P 1'
#
loop_
_entity.id
_entity.type
_entity.pdbx_description
1 polymer ?
#
loop_
_entity_poly.entity_id
_entity_poly.type
_entity_poly.pdbx_seq_one_letter_code
_entity_poly.pdbx_strand_id
1 'polypeptide(L)' 'MDRGKIVAVITGVISIMLAVAYLILVQILDFRGEMKPAPITQIEPQNMVVAFDGWQNNAEIHVEKS' A
#
# COMPACT_ATOMS: atom_id res chain seq x y z
N MET A 1 -38.16 -7.11 -40.67
CA MET A 1 -36.72 -6.87 -40.46
C MET A 1 -35.99 -8.16 -40.77
N ASP A 2 -34.91 -8.10 -41.55
CA ASP A 2 -34.16 -9.30 -41.93
C ASP A 2 -33.63 -10.03 -40.69
N ARG A 3 -33.65 -11.37 -40.70
CA ARG A 3 -33.27 -12.19 -39.53
C ARG A 3 -31.84 -11.86 -39.06
N GLY A 4 -30.95 -11.58 -40.00
CA GLY A 4 -29.57 -11.18 -39.71
C GLY A 4 -29.47 -9.85 -38.95
N LYS A 5 -30.33 -8.87 -39.24
CA LYS A 5 -30.34 -7.59 -38.52
C LYS A 5 -30.79 -7.75 -37.07
N ILE A 6 -31.78 -8.61 -36.82
CA ILE A 6 -32.28 -8.89 -35.47
C ILE A 6 -31.17 -9.56 -34.63
N VAL A 7 -30.50 -10.58 -35.19
CA VAL A 7 -29.41 -11.28 -34.51
C VAL A 7 -28.24 -10.33 -34.21
N ALA A 8 -27.84 -9.48 -35.17
CA ALA A 8 -26.76 -8.53 -34.98
C ALA A 8 -27.03 -7.56 -33.81
N VAL A 9 -28.26 -7.05 -33.70
CA VAL A 9 -28.65 -6.16 -32.60
C VAL A 9 -28.65 -6.91 -31.27
N ILE A 10 -29.23 -8.11 -31.22
CA ILE A 10 -29.28 -8.90 -29.98
C ILE A 10 -27.87 -9.22 -29.49
N THR A 11 -26.98 -9.69 -30.38
CA THR A 11 -25.59 -10.00 -30.03
C THR A 11 -24.85 -8.75 -29.54
N GLY A 12 -25.06 -7.60 -30.19
CA GLY A 12 -24.49 -6.32 -29.75
C GLY A 12 -24.96 -5.92 -28.35
N VAL A 13 -26.26 -6.05 -28.07
CA VAL A 13 -26.83 -5.73 -26.74
C VAL A 13 -26.29 -6.68 -25.67
N ILE A 14 -26.20 -7.98 -25.95
CA ILE A 14 -25.64 -8.97 -25.02
C ILE A 14 -24.17 -8.65 -24.72
N SER A 15 -23.38 -8.30 -25.76
CA SER A 15 -21.99 -7.88 -25.60
C SER A 15 -21.85 -6.68 -24.67
N ILE A 16 -22.67 -5.64 -24.86
CA ILE A 16 -22.65 -4.43 -24.02
C ILE A 16 -23.07 -4.77 -22.59
N MET A 17 -24.13 -5.56 -22.41
CA MET A 17 -24.60 -5.98 -21.08
C MET A 17 -23.51 -6.74 -20.31
N LEU A 18 -22.81 -7.68 -20.97
CA LEU A 18 -21.70 -8.42 -20.38
C LEU A 18 -20.51 -7.51 -20.05
N ALA A 19 -20.17 -6.56 -20.92
CA ALA A 19 -19.09 -5.60 -20.67
C ALA A 19 -19.38 -4.73 -19.44
N VAL A 20 -20.60 -4.21 -19.31
CA VAL A 20 -21.03 -3.44 -18.15
C VAL A 20 -21.01 -4.29 -16.88
N ALA A 21 -21.52 -5.53 -16.94
CA ALA A 21 -21.48 -6.45 -15.81
C ALA A 21 -20.03 -6.76 -15.37
N TYR A 22 -19.12 -6.97 -16.32
CA TYR A 22 -17.70 -7.18 -16.05
C TYR A 22 -17.07 -5.97 -15.34
N LEU A 23 -17.33 -4.74 -15.80
CA LEU A 23 -16.82 -3.54 -15.15
C LEU A 23 -17.33 -3.39 -13.71
N ILE A 24 -18.62 -3.67 -13.47
CA ILE A 24 -19.20 -3.66 -12.12
C ILE A 24 -18.54 -4.72 -11.23
N LEU A 25 -18.31 -5.94 -11.75
CA LEU A 25 -17.62 -6.99 -11.01
C LEU A 25 -16.19 -6.59 -10.65
N VAL A 26 -15.43 -6.07 -11.60
CA VAL A 26 -14.07 -5.57 -11.36
C VAL A 26 -14.09 -4.47 -10.32
N GLN A 27 -15.05 -3.55 -10.39
CA GLN A 27 -15.20 -2.48 -9.41
C GLN A 27 -15.40 -3.03 -7.99
N ILE A 28 -16.30 -4.01 -7.82
CA ILE A 28 -16.54 -4.67 -6.52
C ILE A 28 -15.28 -5.40 -6.03
N LEU A 29 -14.57 -6.07 -6.94
CA LEU A 29 -13.32 -6.77 -6.61
C LEU A 29 -12.17 -5.81 -6.34
N ASP A 30 -12.19 -4.58 -6.86
CA ASP A 30 -11.19 -3.56 -6.60
C ASP A 30 -11.46 -2.83 -5.27
N PHE A 31 -12.71 -2.80 -4.81
CA PHE A 31 -13.09 -2.32 -3.47
C PHE A 31 -12.58 -3.19 -2.30
N ARG A 32 -11.49 -3.95 -2.47
CA ARG A 32 -10.82 -4.82 -1.48
C ARG A 32 -10.24 -4.09 -0.26
N GLY A 33 -10.61 -2.83 -0.03
CA GLY A 33 -10.14 -2.01 1.08
C GLY A 33 -8.88 -1.26 0.71
N GLU A 34 -8.72 -0.08 1.32
CA GLU A 34 -7.57 0.77 1.08
C GLU A 34 -6.29 -0.01 1.33
N MET A 35 -5.38 0.07 0.35
CA MET A 35 -4.00 -0.36 0.53
C MET A 35 -3.44 0.47 1.70
N LYS A 36 -3.37 -0.14 2.89
CA LYS A 36 -2.64 0.48 3.99
C LYS A 36 -1.21 0.69 3.52
N PRO A 37 -0.66 1.92 3.63
CA PRO A 37 0.70 2.17 3.22
C PRO A 37 1.61 1.19 3.97
N ALA A 38 2.62 0.68 3.27
CA ALA A 38 3.59 -0.22 3.87
C ALA A 38 4.09 0.42 5.18
N PRO A 39 4.19 -0.35 6.27
CA PRO A 39 4.71 0.18 7.53
C PRO A 39 6.06 0.84 7.26
N ILE A 40 6.14 2.16 7.44
CA ILE A 40 7.43 2.83 7.54
C ILE A 40 7.99 2.41 8.89
N THR A 41 9.09 1.66 8.88
CA THR A 41 9.83 1.42 10.12
C THR A 41 10.36 2.77 10.56
N GLN A 42 9.71 3.37 11.57
CA GLN A 42 10.29 4.49 12.30
C GLN A 42 11.48 3.90 13.06
N ILE A 43 12.66 3.96 12.45
CA ILE A 43 13.91 3.77 13.17
C ILE A 43 13.99 4.97 14.09
N GLU A 44 13.41 4.86 15.27
CA GLU A 44 13.69 5.81 16.33
C GLU A 44 15.18 5.67 16.64
N PRO A 45 15.98 6.75 16.61
CA PRO A 45 17.34 6.73 17.11
C PRO A 45 17.31 6.66 18.64
N GLN A 46 16.67 5.64 19.19
CA GLN A 46 16.88 5.19 20.54
C GLN A 46 18.30 4.63 20.57
N ASN A 47 19.16 5.21 21.41
CA ASN A 47 20.52 4.76 21.74
C ASN A 47 21.70 5.55 21.15
N MET A 48 21.53 6.57 20.31
CA MET A 48 22.68 7.43 19.97
C MET A 48 23.11 8.35 21.13
N VAL A 49 22.25 8.62 22.12
CA VAL A 49 22.59 9.50 23.26
C VAL A 49 23.36 8.76 24.37
N VAL A 50 23.16 7.44 24.52
CA VAL A 50 23.76 6.67 25.64
C VAL A 50 25.27 6.45 25.46
N ALA A 51 25.78 6.50 24.22
CA ALA A 51 27.20 6.30 23.94
C ALA A 51 28.07 7.53 24.29
N PHE A 52 27.52 8.75 24.23
CA PHE A 52 28.27 9.97 24.54
C PHE A 52 28.41 10.20 26.04
N ASP A 53 27.36 9.93 26.83
CA ASP A 53 27.43 10.05 28.30
C ASP A 53 28.40 9.03 28.90
N GLY A 54 28.40 7.80 28.37
CA GLY A 54 29.29 6.74 28.83
C GLY A 54 30.78 7.00 28.60
N TRP A 55 31.14 7.79 27.56
CA TRP A 55 32.52 8.15 27.22
C TRP A 55 33.01 9.44 27.91
N GLN A 56 32.09 10.25 28.43
CA GLN A 56 32.41 11.44 29.23
C GLN A 56 32.74 11.05 30.68
N ASN A 57 31.89 10.21 31.27
CA ASN A 57 31.99 9.82 32.69
C ASN A 57 33.28 9.05 33.01
N ASN A 58 33.71 8.15 32.13
CA ASN A 58 34.95 7.39 32.26
C ASN A 58 36.22 8.23 31.99
N ALA A 59 36.13 9.26 31.14
CA ALA A 59 37.24 10.20 30.92
C ALA A 59 37.50 11.05 32.17
N GLU A 60 36.44 11.51 32.85
CA GLU A 60 36.54 12.31 34.07
C GLU A 60 37.12 11.51 35.25
N ILE A 61 36.68 10.25 35.41
CA ILE A 61 37.19 9.33 36.46
C ILE A 61 38.69 9.03 36.29
N HIS A 62 39.22 9.06 35.06
CA HIS A 62 40.64 8.81 34.81
C HIS A 62 41.52 10.04 35.12
N VAL A 63 40.98 11.26 34.93
CA VAL A 63 41.67 12.51 35.23
C VAL A 63 41.77 12.77 36.74
N GLU A 64 40.75 12.43 37.52
CA GLU A 64 40.76 12.61 38.98
C GLU A 64 41.76 11.68 39.71
N LYS A 65 42.18 10.59 39.06
CA LYS A 65 42.98 9.52 39.70
C LYS A 65 44.48 9.56 39.39
N SER A 66 44.99 10.62 38.75
CA SER A 66 46.43 10.88 38.51
C SER A 66 46.90 12.14 39.22
#